data_AF-A0A6G8S729-F1
#
_entry.id   AF-A0A6G8S729-F1
#
_cell.length_a   1.000
_cell.length_b   1.000
_cell.length_c   1.000
_cell.angle_alpha   90.00
_cell.angle_beta   90.00
_cell.angle_gamma   90.00
#
_symmetry.space_group_name_H-M   'P 1'
#
loop_
_entity.id
_entity.type
_entity.pdbx_description
1 polymer ?
#
loop_
_entity_poly.entity_id
_entity_poly.type
_entity_poly.pdbx_seq_one_letter_code
_entity_poly.pdbx_strand_id
1 'polypeptide(L)'
;MNAQKGFTLIELMIVVAIIGILAAVAIPAYQNYTVRAKVTELVTAGSAAKAEISEGFQSGGIVGMNGAVGSINAATVASKYVESVKATADTGVITVTSSEDGSLPTEAQKKTINLVPYITTGGEDGATAQLTATTVSDGESLQWACASAGTATAVGRGLTANSVVGTMPAKYVPSECK
;
A
#
# COMPACT_ATOMS: atom_id res chain seq x y z
N MET A 1 20.72 60.35 -13.19
CA MET A 1 21.52 59.19 -12.74
C MET A 1 20.67 58.42 -11.74
N ASN A 2 20.06 57.31 -12.16
CA ASN A 2 19.29 56.47 -11.26
C ASN A 2 20.27 55.73 -10.35
N ALA A 3 20.27 56.05 -9.06
CA ALA A 3 21.07 55.34 -8.07
C ALA A 3 20.53 53.91 -7.95
N GLN A 4 21.25 52.97 -8.54
CA GLN A 4 20.93 51.55 -8.45
C GLN A 4 21.22 51.13 -7.00
N LYS A 5 20.18 51.02 -6.17
CA LYS A 5 20.29 50.44 -4.82
C LYS A 5 20.59 48.96 -4.98
N GLY A 6 21.85 48.58 -4.79
CA GLY A 6 22.25 47.17 -4.74
C GLY A 6 21.70 46.47 -3.50
N PHE A 7 21.44 45.17 -3.63
CA PHE A 7 21.12 44.29 -2.50
C PHE A 7 22.30 44.25 -1.52
N THR A 8 22.03 44.36 -0.22
CA THR A 8 23.07 44.26 0.80
C THR A 8 23.44 42.80 1.05
N LEU A 9 24.69 42.54 1.45
CA LEU A 9 25.11 41.19 1.84
C LEU A 9 24.30 40.66 3.03
N ILE A 10 23.85 41.55 3.92
CA ILE A 10 23.02 41.16 5.07
C ILE A 10 21.62 40.69 4.64
N GLU A 11 21.02 41.33 3.64
CA GLU A 11 19.74 40.88 3.07
C GLU A 11 19.89 39.50 2.42
N LEU A 12 20.96 39.29 1.66
CA LEU A 12 21.21 37.97 1.04
C LEU A 12 21.45 36.88 2.10
N MET A 13 22.18 37.16 3.17
CA MET A 13 22.42 36.19 4.24
C MET A 13 21.14 35.80 4.98
N ILE A 14 20.25 36.75 5.24
CA ILE A 14 18.95 36.47 5.89
C ILE A 14 18.08 35.60 4.99
N VAL A 15 18.03 35.90 3.69
CA VAL A 15 17.26 35.10 2.73
C VAL A 15 17.78 33.66 2.66
N VAL A 16 19.10 33.47 2.59
CA VAL A 16 19.71 32.12 2.58
C VAL A 16 19.41 31.37 3.88
N ALA A 17 19.45 32.05 5.03
CA ALA A 17 19.11 31.42 6.31
C ALA A 17 17.66 30.94 6.36
N ILE A 18 16.70 31.75 5.90
CA ILE A 18 15.28 31.38 5.85
C ILE A 18 15.05 30.22 4.86
N ILE A 19 15.64 30.29 3.66
CA ILE A 19 15.56 29.21 2.67
C ILE A 19 16.15 27.91 3.23
N GLY A 20 17.26 27.99 3.97
CA GLY A 20 17.88 26.84 4.63
C GLY A 20 16.94 26.12 5.60
N ILE A 21 16.23 26.88 6.45
CA ILE A 21 15.25 26.31 7.40
C ILE A 21 14.07 25.66 6.66
N LEU A 22 13.51 26.36 5.65
CA LEU A 22 12.39 25.84 4.88
C LEU A 22 12.78 24.59 4.09
N ALA A 23 13.97 24.58 3.47
CA ALA A 23 14.47 23.46 2.68
C ALA A 23 14.68 22.20 3.54
N ALA A 24 15.14 22.34 4.79
CA ALA A 24 15.34 21.23 5.71
C ALA A 24 14.05 20.43 5.99
N VAL A 25 12.89 21.10 5.99
CA VAL A 25 11.58 20.45 6.19
C VAL A 25 10.93 20.07 4.86
N ALA A 26 11.01 20.95 3.85
CA ALA A 26 10.33 20.77 2.58
C ALA A 26 10.93 19.65 1.73
N ILE A 27 12.26 19.49 1.70
CA ILE A 27 12.93 18.49 0.86
C ILE A 27 12.56 17.06 1.32
N PRO A 28 12.66 16.68 2.61
CA PRO A 28 12.26 15.34 3.05
C PRO A 28 10.76 15.07 2.82
N ALA A 29 9.91 16.08 3.01
CA ALA A 29 8.47 15.94 2.77
C ALA A 29 8.15 15.71 1.29
N TYR A 30 8.77 16.47 0.39
CA TYR A 30 8.62 16.30 -1.06
C TYR A 30 9.14 14.93 -1.52
N GLN A 31 10.29 14.48 -1.01
CA GLN A 31 10.81 13.15 -1.29
C GLN A 31 9.83 12.06 -0.88
N ASN A 32 9.29 12.11 0.35
CA ASN A 32 8.27 11.16 0.81
C ASN A 32 7.02 11.15 -0.10
N TYR A 33 6.58 12.32 -0.57
CA TYR A 33 5.44 12.43 -1.48
C TYR A 33 5.71 11.78 -2.84
N THR A 34 6.88 12.03 -3.44
CA THR A 34 7.26 11.42 -4.72
C THR A 34 7.39 9.90 -4.59
N VAL A 35 7.93 9.39 -3.48
CA VAL A 35 7.99 7.95 -3.21
C VAL A 35 6.60 7.37 -3.04
N ARG A 36 5.70 8.05 -2.31
CA ARG A 36 4.32 7.61 -2.19
C ARG A 36 3.60 7.52 -3.52
N ALA A 37 3.79 8.49 -4.41
CA ALA A 37 3.20 8.46 -5.75
C ALA A 37 3.65 7.24 -6.55
N LYS A 38 4.93 6.83 -6.43
CA LYS A 38 5.44 5.60 -7.04
C LYS A 38 4.85 4.36 -6.37
N VAL A 39 4.73 4.37 -5.04
CA VAL A 39 4.20 3.25 -4.26
C VAL A 39 2.71 3.01 -4.51
N THR A 40 1.94 4.03 -4.90
CA THR A 40 0.53 3.85 -5.32
C THR A 40 0.40 2.87 -6.48
N GLU A 41 1.42 2.74 -7.35
CA GLU A 41 1.44 1.75 -8.42
C GLU A 41 1.33 0.30 -7.90
N LEU A 42 1.90 0.01 -6.72
CA LEU A 42 1.78 -1.32 -6.10
C LEU A 42 0.32 -1.62 -5.73
N VAL A 43 -0.39 -0.63 -5.18
CA VAL A 43 -1.80 -0.80 -4.78
C VAL A 43 -2.67 -1.04 -6.03
N THR A 44 -2.40 -0.30 -7.11
CA THR A 44 -3.06 -0.51 -8.40
C THR A 44 -2.75 -1.88 -8.99
N ALA A 45 -1.49 -2.33 -8.95
CA ALA A 45 -1.10 -3.65 -9.45
C ALA A 45 -1.80 -4.79 -8.68
N GLY A 46 -1.99 -4.65 -7.38
CA GLY A 46 -2.74 -5.62 -6.57
C GLY A 46 -4.25 -5.60 -6.82
N SER A 47 -4.81 -4.56 -7.44
CA SER A 47 -6.26 -4.42 -7.62
C SER A 47 -6.85 -5.42 -8.62
N ALA A 48 -6.08 -5.85 -9.62
CA ALA A 48 -6.49 -6.91 -10.54
C ALA A 48 -6.61 -8.26 -9.81
N ALA A 49 -5.57 -8.64 -9.07
CA ALA A 49 -5.57 -9.84 -8.24
C ALA A 49 -6.71 -9.83 -7.20
N LYS A 50 -7.02 -8.66 -6.65
CA LYS A 50 -8.15 -8.47 -5.71
C LYS A 50 -9.49 -8.85 -6.34
N ALA A 51 -9.70 -8.47 -7.60
CA ALA A 51 -10.91 -8.82 -8.34
C ALA A 51 -10.98 -10.33 -8.58
N GLU A 52 -9.89 -10.94 -9.05
CA GLU A 52 -9.82 -12.39 -9.29
C GLU A 52 -10.07 -13.22 -8.02
N ILE A 53 -9.46 -12.84 -6.89
CA ILE A 53 -9.71 -13.49 -5.58
C ILE A 53 -11.17 -13.34 -5.17
N SER A 54 -11.76 -12.15 -5.35
CA SER A 54 -13.15 -11.89 -4.98
C SER A 54 -14.14 -12.68 -5.85
N GLU A 55 -13.88 -12.78 -7.15
CA GLU A 55 -14.69 -13.57 -8.09
C GLU A 55 -14.56 -15.07 -7.81
N GLY A 56 -13.33 -15.57 -7.63
CA GLY A 56 -13.08 -16.96 -7.27
C GLY A 56 -13.78 -17.34 -5.97
N PHE A 57 -13.71 -16.47 -4.96
CA PHE A 57 -14.42 -16.67 -3.71
C PHE A 57 -15.95 -16.69 -3.89
N GLN A 58 -16.51 -15.76 -4.66
CA GLN A 58 -17.97 -15.75 -4.92
C GLN A 58 -18.44 -17.00 -5.67
N SER A 59 -17.64 -17.51 -6.62
CA SER A 59 -17.98 -18.66 -7.46
C SER A 59 -17.94 -20.01 -6.72
N GLY A 60 -17.05 -20.16 -5.73
CA GLY A 60 -16.84 -21.47 -5.10
C GLY A 60 -16.18 -21.44 -3.71
N GLY A 61 -16.31 -20.34 -2.97
CA GLY A 61 -15.64 -20.15 -1.69
C GLY A 61 -14.12 -20.28 -1.81
N ILE A 62 -13.49 -20.88 -0.80
CA ILE A 62 -12.02 -21.06 -0.78
C ILE A 62 -11.52 -21.91 -1.95
N VAL A 63 -12.29 -22.89 -2.43
CA VAL A 63 -11.88 -23.71 -3.58
C VAL A 63 -11.79 -22.87 -4.85
N GLY A 64 -12.82 -22.07 -5.15
CA GLY A 64 -12.81 -21.16 -6.30
C GLY A 64 -11.72 -20.08 -6.17
N MET A 65 -11.53 -19.54 -4.96
CA MET A 65 -10.46 -18.59 -4.66
C MET A 65 -9.07 -19.19 -4.89
N ASN A 66 -8.82 -20.42 -4.44
CA ASN A 66 -7.53 -21.10 -4.64
C ASN A 66 -7.23 -21.36 -6.12
N GLY A 67 -8.26 -21.53 -6.95
CA GLY A 67 -8.12 -21.53 -8.40
C GLY A 67 -7.55 -20.20 -8.92
N ALA A 68 -8.07 -19.07 -8.44
CA ALA A 68 -7.57 -17.73 -8.79
C ALA A 68 -6.13 -17.49 -8.29
N VAL A 69 -5.79 -17.96 -7.08
CA VAL A 69 -4.42 -17.87 -6.54
C VAL A 69 -3.40 -18.48 -7.50
N GLY A 70 -3.70 -19.63 -8.11
CA GLY A 70 -2.84 -20.27 -9.10
C GLY A 70 -2.56 -19.37 -10.30
N SER A 71 -3.60 -18.75 -10.86
CA SER A 71 -3.51 -17.81 -12.00
C SER A 71 -2.70 -16.56 -11.66
N ILE A 72 -2.98 -15.94 -10.51
CA ILE A 72 -2.24 -14.75 -10.02
C ILE A 72 -0.75 -15.08 -9.85
N ASN A 73 -0.44 -16.24 -9.28
CA ASN A 73 0.94 -16.63 -9.03
C ASN A 73 1.70 -17.05 -10.31
N ALA A 74 1.00 -17.52 -11.34
CA ALA A 74 1.56 -17.80 -12.65
C ALA A 74 1.74 -16.53 -13.50
N ALA A 75 0.98 -15.46 -13.22
CA ALA A 75 1.10 -14.21 -13.94
C ALA A 75 2.45 -13.52 -13.67
N THR A 76 3.05 -13.00 -14.74
CA THR A 76 4.23 -12.14 -14.67
C THR A 76 3.77 -10.70 -14.58
N VAL A 77 3.67 -10.17 -13.35
CA VAL A 77 3.36 -8.76 -13.10
C VAL A 77 4.63 -8.08 -12.63
N ALA A 78 5.32 -7.44 -13.56
CA ALA A 78 6.47 -6.61 -13.28
C ALA A 78 6.31 -5.25 -13.95
N SER A 79 6.61 -4.20 -13.22
CA SER A 79 6.70 -2.83 -13.72
C SER A 79 7.99 -2.20 -13.21
N LYS A 80 8.17 -0.90 -13.45
CA LYS A 80 9.35 -0.21 -12.92
C LYS A 80 9.41 -0.28 -11.39
N TYR A 81 8.28 -0.16 -10.69
CA TYR A 81 8.24 -0.12 -9.22
C TYR A 81 7.63 -1.38 -8.58
N VAL A 82 7.03 -2.27 -9.37
CA VAL A 82 6.45 -3.54 -8.91
C VAL A 82 7.33 -4.68 -9.38
N GLU A 83 7.85 -5.47 -8.45
CA GLU A 83 8.57 -6.71 -8.78
C GLU A 83 7.61 -7.89 -8.97
N SER A 84 6.64 -8.01 -8.08
CA SER A 84 5.70 -9.13 -8.11
C SER A 84 4.38 -8.81 -7.44
N VAL A 85 3.34 -9.50 -7.90
CA VAL A 85 2.05 -9.65 -7.23
C VAL A 85 1.86 -11.14 -7.01
N LYS A 86 1.71 -11.58 -5.77
CA LYS A 86 1.48 -12.98 -5.41
C LYS A 86 0.31 -13.09 -4.45
N ALA A 87 -0.44 -14.18 -4.55
CA ALA A 87 -1.53 -14.49 -3.63
C ALA A 87 -1.23 -15.75 -2.83
N THR A 88 -1.75 -15.81 -1.60
CA THR A 88 -1.56 -16.94 -0.69
C THR A 88 -2.82 -17.81 -0.73
N ALA A 89 -2.64 -19.12 -0.93
CA ALA A 89 -3.75 -20.08 -0.87
C ALA A 89 -4.42 -20.02 0.51
N ASP A 90 -5.70 -20.39 0.55
CA ASP A 90 -6.56 -20.51 1.74
C ASP A 90 -6.86 -19.22 2.50
N THR A 91 -6.06 -18.18 2.32
CA THR A 91 -6.22 -16.88 2.98
C THR A 91 -6.54 -15.76 1.99
N GLY A 92 -6.24 -15.96 0.70
CA GLY A 92 -6.46 -14.96 -0.35
C GLY A 92 -5.63 -13.68 -0.19
N VAL A 93 -4.66 -13.67 0.72
CA VAL A 93 -3.80 -12.51 0.96
C VAL A 93 -2.95 -12.27 -0.27
N ILE A 94 -3.04 -11.06 -0.82
CA ILE A 94 -2.23 -10.62 -1.95
C ILE A 94 -1.05 -9.82 -1.42
N THR A 95 0.16 -10.27 -1.71
CA THR A 95 1.41 -9.60 -1.39
C THR A 95 1.95 -8.96 -2.66
N VAL A 96 2.05 -7.62 -2.65
CA VAL A 96 2.69 -6.85 -3.72
C VAL A 96 4.07 -6.43 -3.23
N THR A 97 5.11 -6.75 -3.99
CA THR A 97 6.52 -6.45 -3.65
C THR A 97 7.04 -5.33 -4.54
N SER A 98 7.64 -4.29 -3.94
CA SER A 98 8.31 -3.24 -4.68
C SER A 98 9.62 -3.71 -5.32
N SER A 99 9.96 -3.12 -6.45
CA SER A 99 11.22 -3.39 -7.13
C SER A 99 12.45 -2.83 -6.39
N GLU A 100 13.62 -3.09 -6.97
CA GLU A 100 14.92 -2.56 -6.55
C GLU A 100 15.31 -1.29 -7.32
N ASP A 101 14.36 -0.61 -7.98
CA ASP A 101 14.65 0.58 -8.79
C ASP A 101 15.34 1.67 -7.97
N GLY A 102 16.45 2.20 -8.49
CA GLY A 102 17.30 3.18 -7.80
C GLY A 102 16.63 4.54 -7.55
N SER A 103 15.45 4.80 -8.13
CA SER A 103 14.69 6.01 -7.82
C SER A 103 13.76 5.85 -6.60
N LEU A 104 13.67 4.64 -6.04
CA LEU A 104 13.11 4.40 -4.71
C LEU A 104 14.22 4.51 -3.66
N PRO A 105 13.96 5.08 -2.46
CA PRO A 105 14.90 4.97 -1.35
C PRO A 105 15.03 3.50 -0.92
N THR A 106 16.17 3.13 -0.36
CA THR A 106 16.47 1.76 0.13
C THR A 106 15.37 1.22 1.06
N GLU A 107 14.81 2.08 1.90
CA GLU A 107 13.71 1.76 2.82
C GLU A 107 12.39 1.40 2.12
N ALA A 108 12.27 1.62 0.82
CA ALA A 108 11.10 1.30 0.00
C ALA A 108 11.39 0.26 -1.10
N GLN A 109 12.62 -0.25 -1.19
CA GLN A 109 13.00 -1.32 -2.14
C GLN A 109 12.74 -2.70 -1.53
N LYS A 110 12.25 -3.65 -2.34
CA LYS A 110 11.91 -5.02 -1.89
C LYS A 110 10.99 -5.06 -0.66
N LYS A 111 10.14 -4.05 -0.52
CA LYS A 111 9.16 -3.96 0.56
C LYS A 111 7.80 -4.38 0.07
N THR A 112 6.98 -4.84 1.00
CA THR A 112 5.68 -5.42 0.69
C THR A 112 4.53 -4.55 1.17
N ILE A 113 3.45 -4.57 0.39
CA ILE A 113 2.12 -4.14 0.78
C ILE A 113 1.21 -5.36 0.65
N ASN A 114 0.43 -5.64 1.69
CA ASN A 114 -0.49 -6.77 1.68
C ASN A 114 -1.92 -6.26 1.52
N LEU A 115 -2.68 -6.84 0.59
CA LEU A 115 -4.12 -6.71 0.51
C LEU A 115 -4.72 -7.95 1.16
N VAL A 116 -5.42 -7.75 2.26
CA VAL A 116 -5.92 -8.82 3.12
C VAL A 116 -7.44 -8.87 3.00
N PRO A 117 -8.02 -9.99 2.56
CA PRO A 117 -9.47 -10.15 2.50
C PRO A 117 -10.05 -10.52 3.87
N TYR A 118 -11.24 -9.98 4.13
CA TYR A 118 -12.03 -10.17 5.33
C TYR A 118 -13.46 -10.53 4.94
N ILE A 119 -14.14 -11.26 5.80
CA ILE A 119 -15.58 -11.52 5.73
C ILE A 119 -16.25 -10.89 6.93
N THR A 120 -17.54 -10.58 6.79
CA THR A 120 -18.38 -10.28 7.93
C THR A 120 -18.77 -11.60 8.57
N THR A 121 -18.47 -11.81 9.85
CA THR A 121 -18.99 -12.97 10.57
C THR A 121 -20.42 -12.66 10.99
N GLY A 122 -21.38 -13.48 10.55
CA GLY A 122 -22.81 -13.31 10.86
C GLY A 122 -23.07 -13.21 12.37
N GLY A 123 -23.15 -11.98 12.87
CA GLY A 123 -23.41 -11.60 14.26
C GLY A 123 -23.92 -10.16 14.30
N GLU A 124 -24.66 -9.82 15.35
CA GLU A 124 -25.43 -8.57 15.47
C GLU A 124 -24.58 -7.29 15.38
N ASP A 125 -23.27 -7.40 15.60
CA ASP A 125 -22.31 -6.30 15.62
C ASP A 125 -21.55 -6.06 14.29
N GLY A 126 -21.83 -6.83 13.24
CA GLY A 126 -21.10 -6.71 11.97
C GLY A 126 -19.60 -6.99 12.09
N ALA A 127 -19.22 -7.85 13.05
CA ALA A 127 -17.84 -8.24 13.29
C ALA A 127 -17.19 -8.80 12.02
N THR A 128 -15.90 -8.54 11.84
CA THR A 128 -15.15 -9.04 10.68
C THR A 128 -14.04 -9.98 11.12
N ALA A 129 -13.78 -10.98 10.28
CA ALA A 129 -12.67 -11.90 10.44
C ALA A 129 -11.83 -11.93 9.16
N GLN A 130 -10.52 -12.06 9.31
CA GLN A 130 -9.66 -12.33 8.16
C GLN A 130 -10.08 -13.67 7.55
N LEU A 131 -10.08 -13.74 6.22
CA LEU A 131 -10.43 -14.95 5.50
C LEU A 131 -9.49 -16.12 5.85
N THR A 132 -10.06 -17.30 6.11
CA THR A 132 -9.30 -18.53 6.41
C THR A 132 -9.76 -19.71 5.56
N ALA A 133 -8.97 -20.79 5.57
CA ALA A 133 -9.17 -22.01 4.79
C ALA A 133 -10.57 -22.65 4.93
N THR A 134 -11.26 -22.41 6.05
CA THR A 134 -12.55 -23.01 6.38
C THR A 134 -13.74 -22.16 5.96
N THR A 135 -13.49 -21.00 5.35
CA THR A 135 -14.56 -20.08 4.96
C THR A 135 -15.34 -20.63 3.77
N VAL A 136 -16.65 -20.65 3.84
CA VAL A 136 -17.53 -20.97 2.71
C VAL A 136 -18.13 -19.68 2.15
N SER A 137 -18.39 -19.65 0.85
CA SER A 137 -19.13 -18.53 0.25
C SER A 137 -20.62 -18.79 0.41
N ASP A 138 -21.25 -18.07 1.33
CA ASP A 138 -22.71 -18.07 1.52
C ASP A 138 -23.37 -16.85 0.82
N GLY A 139 -22.79 -16.40 -0.29
CA GLY A 139 -23.17 -15.16 -0.98
C GLY A 139 -22.56 -13.89 -0.37
N GLU A 140 -21.63 -14.05 0.57
CA GLU A 140 -20.92 -12.96 1.23
C GLU A 140 -19.84 -12.34 0.32
N SER A 141 -19.71 -11.01 0.37
CA SER A 141 -18.65 -10.29 -0.34
C SER A 141 -17.42 -10.09 0.52
N LEU A 142 -16.22 -10.22 -0.07
CA LEU A 142 -14.97 -9.90 0.61
C LEU A 142 -14.84 -8.39 0.87
N GLN A 143 -14.62 -8.03 2.13
CA GLN A 143 -14.05 -6.74 2.51
C GLN A 143 -12.53 -6.80 2.42
N TRP A 144 -11.88 -5.67 2.18
CA TRP A 144 -10.44 -5.65 1.98
C TRP A 144 -9.75 -4.58 2.82
N ALA A 145 -8.70 -4.99 3.52
CA ALA A 145 -7.73 -4.11 4.14
C ALA A 145 -6.48 -4.01 3.26
N CYS A 146 -5.88 -2.83 3.20
CA CYS A 146 -4.50 -2.70 2.77
C CYS A 146 -3.62 -2.53 4.01
N ALA A 147 -2.51 -3.25 4.08
CA ALA A 147 -1.61 -3.25 5.22
C ALA A 147 -0.17 -3.06 4.75
N SER A 148 0.44 -1.97 5.17
CA SER A 148 1.89 -1.78 5.09
C SER A 148 2.51 -2.26 6.42
N ALA A 149 3.68 -1.73 6.80
CA ALA A 149 4.14 -1.81 8.19
C ALA A 149 3.18 -1.13 9.18
N GLY A 150 2.27 -0.27 8.72
CA GLY A 150 1.16 0.29 9.50
C GLY A 150 -0.18 -0.35 9.14
N THR A 151 -1.10 -0.38 10.11
CA THR A 151 -2.46 -0.93 9.97
C THR A 151 -3.56 -0.03 10.53
N ALA A 152 -3.25 1.22 10.85
CA ALA A 152 -4.16 2.12 11.57
C ALA A 152 -5.49 2.33 10.84
N THR A 153 -5.45 2.36 9.51
CA THR A 153 -6.62 2.55 8.64
C THR A 153 -7.48 1.31 8.57
N ALA A 154 -6.87 0.13 8.52
CA ALA A 154 -7.58 -1.14 8.60
C ALA A 154 -8.28 -1.28 9.96
N VAL A 155 -7.57 -0.97 11.05
CA VAL A 155 -8.11 -0.97 12.41
C VAL A 155 -9.26 0.03 12.55
N GLY A 156 -9.11 1.25 12.03
CA GLY A 156 -10.16 2.27 12.04
C GLY A 156 -11.42 1.88 11.24
N ARG A 157 -11.30 0.93 10.31
CA ARG A 157 -12.41 0.33 9.56
C ARG A 157 -13.01 -0.92 10.21
N GLY A 158 -12.54 -1.29 11.41
CA GLY A 158 -12.99 -2.50 12.10
C GLY A 158 -12.39 -3.80 11.55
N LEU A 159 -11.34 -3.73 10.72
CA LEU A 159 -10.62 -4.88 10.15
C LEU A 159 -9.40 -5.21 11.04
N THR A 160 -9.68 -5.66 12.27
CA THR A 160 -8.71 -5.64 13.39
C THR A 160 -7.91 -6.94 13.58
N ALA A 161 -8.27 -8.05 12.92
CA ALA A 161 -7.55 -9.32 12.97
C ALA A 161 -6.28 -9.34 12.08
N ASN A 162 -5.62 -8.19 11.91
CA ASN A 162 -4.64 -7.96 10.85
C ASN A 162 -3.24 -8.47 11.22
N SER A 163 -3.10 -9.79 11.29
CA SER A 163 -1.83 -10.47 11.60
C SER A 163 -0.84 -10.47 10.43
N VAL A 164 -1.30 -10.14 9.22
CA VAL A 164 -0.51 -10.23 7.98
C VAL A 164 -0.15 -8.83 7.47
N VAL A 165 0.83 -8.21 8.11
CA VAL A 165 1.32 -6.86 7.76
C VAL A 165 2.37 -6.89 6.66
N GLY A 166 2.40 -5.82 5.86
CA GLY A 166 3.47 -5.57 4.91
C GLY A 166 4.72 -5.02 5.60
N THR A 167 5.77 -4.78 4.80
CA THR A 167 7.04 -4.21 5.30
C THR A 167 7.30 -2.78 4.81
N MET A 168 6.43 -2.25 3.93
CA MET A 168 6.56 -0.88 3.42
C MET A 168 6.29 0.15 4.53
N PRO A 169 7.19 1.11 4.78
CA PRO A 169 6.99 2.13 5.80
C PRO A 169 5.70 2.95 5.57
N ALA A 170 4.92 3.17 6.63
CA ALA A 170 3.62 3.88 6.55
C ALA A 170 3.72 5.30 5.97
N LYS A 171 4.88 5.95 6.05
CA LYS A 171 5.11 7.27 5.43
C LYS A 171 5.07 7.25 3.90
N TYR A 172 5.42 6.11 3.29
CA TYR A 172 5.51 5.92 1.83
C TYR A 172 4.27 5.31 1.20
N VAL A 173 3.28 4.89 1.98
CA VAL A 173 2.04 4.32 1.43
C VAL A 173 0.91 5.35 1.41
N PRO A 174 -0.08 5.18 0.51
CA PRO A 174 -1.29 5.99 0.52
C PRO A 174 -2.13 5.70 1.78
N SER A 175 -3.08 6.57 2.08
CA SER A 175 -3.82 6.57 3.36
C SER A 175 -4.48 5.23 3.66
N GLU A 176 -5.06 4.59 2.67
CA GLU A 176 -5.78 3.32 2.79
C GLU A 176 -4.91 2.15 3.26
N CYS A 177 -3.58 2.27 3.14
CA CYS A 177 -2.60 1.26 3.51
C CYS A 177 -1.81 1.58 4.78
N LYS A 178 -2.11 2.71 5.44
CA LYS A 178 -1.45 3.12 6.68
C LYS A 178 -2.01 2.41 7.91
#